data_AF-A0A7S4Q9E4-F1
#
_entry.id   AF-A0A7S4Q9E4-F1
#
_cell.length_a   1.000
_cell.length_b   1.000
_cell.length_c   1.000
_cell.angle_alpha   90.00
_cell.angle_beta   90.00
_cell.angle_gamma   90.00
#
_symmetry.space_group_name_H-M   'P 1'
#
loop_
_entity.id
_entity.type
_entity.pdbx_description
1 polymer ?
#
loop_
_entity_poly.entity_id
_entity_poly.type
_entity_poly.pdbx_seq_one_letter_code
_entity_poly.pdbx_strand_id
1 'polypeptide(L)'
;AQACRLSCSLAAGSTAGEAPVLLWCFWQLSVRQRLEPDAAVDKASDPVENKVAWMDASWGRRAQAELSRWLQLEAAAALHRLRPLALQRWPGAAETTQATAGRYRKVLAVVRAVEAEGVCGSVGAFHAAVERFAMRSEGAWLKVAGGAKAAVLEALAGSSPSAGGRVALELGSFVGYSAVRLASAAAQPAAEPDGAEAVSVMTVESDPVHVAVARRFVDLVRMASAVEVQPGMVRDVLPLVGEGFGRFAPGFAFMDQKGTTFHIDHRLLDRLLLCPPGACVAADNVLRPGAPAYAWAVARPWEAPSLLRPALVSLPEFLEEAAGVEDWMAASRLSCRVG
;
A
#
# COMPACT_ATOMS: atom_id res chain seq x y z
N ALA A 1 32.09 -11.98 47.79
CA ALA A 1 32.88 -12.31 46.59
C ALA A 1 32.31 -13.58 45.95
N GLN A 2 32.15 -13.78 44.65
CA GLN A 2 32.05 -12.93 43.47
C GLN A 2 31.86 -13.94 42.32
N ALA A 3 30.75 -13.87 41.58
CA ALA A 3 30.68 -14.40 40.23
C ALA A 3 29.48 -13.79 39.48
N CYS A 4 29.64 -12.52 39.10
CA CYS A 4 28.99 -11.95 37.93
C CYS A 4 29.43 -12.70 36.67
N ARG A 5 28.51 -12.93 35.72
CA ARG A 5 28.46 -12.18 34.45
C ARG A 5 27.26 -12.61 33.61
N LEU A 6 26.41 -11.63 33.35
CA LEU A 6 25.55 -11.54 32.17
C LEU A 6 26.41 -11.66 30.90
N SER A 7 25.94 -12.45 29.93
CA SER A 7 26.28 -12.25 28.53
C SER A 7 25.01 -12.39 27.70
N CYS A 8 24.43 -11.24 27.37
CA CYS A 8 23.55 -11.06 26.21
C CYS A 8 24.30 -11.49 24.95
N SER A 9 23.67 -12.33 24.13
CA SER A 9 23.86 -12.31 22.68
C SER A 9 22.49 -12.33 22.02
N LEU A 10 21.90 -11.14 21.89
CA LEU A 10 20.82 -10.87 20.94
C LEU A 10 21.43 -10.91 19.54
N ALA A 11 21.09 -11.92 18.75
CA ALA A 11 21.34 -11.94 17.32
C ALA A 11 20.22 -12.67 16.60
N ALA A 12 19.81 -12.10 15.46
CA ALA A 12 18.81 -12.55 14.48
C ALA A 12 17.34 -12.24 14.85
N GLY A 13 16.90 -11.05 14.40
CA GLY A 13 15.49 -10.66 14.34
C GLY A 13 14.68 -11.55 13.41
N SER A 14 13.49 -11.92 13.86
CA SER A 14 12.47 -12.58 13.06
C SER A 14 11.23 -11.68 13.03
N THR A 15 10.86 -11.23 11.84
CA THR A 15 9.72 -10.35 11.58
C THR A 15 8.43 -11.16 11.45
N ALA A 16 7.62 -11.17 12.51
CA ALA A 16 6.33 -11.86 12.60
C ALA A 16 5.16 -11.01 12.03
N GLY A 17 5.27 -10.53 10.79
CA GLY A 17 4.38 -9.49 10.24
C GLY A 17 3.22 -9.93 9.33
N GLU A 18 3.20 -11.15 8.78
CA GLU A 18 2.46 -11.37 7.52
C GLU A 18 1.29 -12.38 7.55
N ALA A 19 1.22 -13.25 8.55
CA ALA A 19 0.13 -14.22 8.69
C ALA A 19 -1.26 -13.65 9.11
N PRO A 20 -1.36 -12.55 9.91
CA PRO A 20 -2.65 -12.13 10.50
C PRO A 20 -3.68 -11.54 9.51
N VAL A 21 -3.23 -10.78 8.50
CA VAL A 21 -4.12 -10.13 7.52
C VAL A 21 -4.76 -11.16 6.59
N LEU A 22 -4.01 -12.18 6.20
CA LEU A 22 -4.52 -13.32 5.43
C LEU A 22 -5.57 -14.11 6.22
N LEU A 23 -5.34 -14.33 7.51
CA LEU A 23 -6.30 -15.00 8.40
C LEU A 23 -7.60 -14.19 8.60
N TRP A 24 -7.51 -12.86 8.71
CA TRP A 24 -8.67 -11.97 8.76
C TRP A 24 -9.52 -12.07 7.49
N CYS A 25 -8.86 -12.11 6.32
CA CYS A 25 -9.54 -12.29 5.04
C CYS A 25 -10.25 -13.66 4.95
N PHE A 26 -9.62 -14.74 5.41
CA PHE A 26 -10.26 -16.07 5.44
C PHE A 26 -11.44 -16.15 6.42
N TRP A 27 -11.38 -15.44 7.55
CA TRP A 27 -12.44 -15.43 8.56
C TRP A 27 -13.67 -14.62 8.13
N GLN A 28 -13.48 -13.45 7.50
CA GLN A 28 -14.57 -12.63 6.95
C GLN A 28 -15.31 -13.32 5.78
N LEU A 29 -14.63 -14.19 5.03
CA LEU A 29 -15.19 -14.89 3.86
C LEU A 29 -16.11 -16.10 4.19
N SER A 30 -16.82 -16.09 5.33
CA SER A 30 -17.92 -17.04 5.63
C SER A 30 -17.54 -18.49 5.99
N VAL A 31 -16.38 -18.73 6.61
CA VAL A 31 -15.99 -20.10 7.02
C VAL A 31 -16.68 -20.56 8.31
N ARG A 32 -17.10 -19.63 9.20
CA ARG A 32 -17.72 -19.97 10.48
C ARG A 32 -19.13 -20.56 10.37
N GLN A 33 -19.86 -20.28 9.29
CA GLN A 33 -21.23 -20.77 9.11
C GLN A 33 -21.31 -22.14 8.40
N ARG A 34 -20.18 -22.70 7.93
CA ARG A 34 -20.14 -23.94 7.13
C ARG A 34 -19.32 -25.06 7.74
N LEU A 35 -18.66 -24.80 8.86
CA LEU A 35 -17.90 -25.78 9.63
C LEU A 35 -18.47 -25.75 11.04
N GLU A 36 -19.25 -26.76 11.40
CA GLU A 36 -19.58 -27.10 12.80
C GLU A 36 -18.26 -27.53 13.47
N PRO A 37 -17.61 -26.67 14.29
CA PRO A 37 -16.30 -26.98 14.83
C PRO A 37 -16.49 -27.62 16.20
N ASP A 38 -16.57 -28.95 16.24
CA ASP A 38 -16.59 -29.70 17.51
C ASP A 38 -15.29 -29.47 18.31
N ALA A 39 -15.47 -29.06 19.58
CA ALA A 39 -14.70 -29.23 20.82
C ALA A 39 -13.17 -28.94 20.86
N ALA A 40 -12.46 -28.93 19.74
CA ALA A 40 -11.02 -28.67 19.68
C ALA A 40 -10.70 -27.19 19.50
N VAL A 41 -11.56 -26.44 18.79
CA VAL A 41 -11.45 -24.99 18.62
C VAL A 41 -11.89 -24.25 19.89
N ASP A 42 -12.92 -24.77 20.58
CA ASP A 42 -13.39 -24.20 21.85
C ASP A 42 -12.42 -24.44 23.03
N LYS A 43 -11.51 -25.41 22.91
CA LYS A 43 -10.43 -25.65 23.89
C LYS A 43 -9.19 -24.79 23.66
N ALA A 44 -9.08 -24.13 22.51
CA ALA A 44 -8.10 -23.08 22.31
C ALA A 44 -8.71 -21.80 22.87
N SER A 45 -8.12 -21.26 23.94
CA SER A 45 -8.46 -19.98 24.58
C SER A 45 -9.14 -18.99 23.63
N ASP A 46 -10.29 -18.41 24.04
CA ASP A 46 -11.19 -17.64 23.17
C ASP A 46 -10.42 -16.87 22.08
N PRO A 47 -10.43 -17.38 20.84
CA PRO A 47 -9.69 -16.78 19.74
C PRO A 47 -10.19 -15.38 19.43
N VAL A 48 -11.40 -15.01 19.83
CA VAL A 48 -11.96 -13.67 19.68
C VAL A 48 -11.32 -12.73 20.71
N GLU A 49 -11.25 -13.13 21.98
CA GLU A 49 -10.65 -12.32 23.05
C GLU A 49 -9.16 -12.07 22.83
N ASN A 50 -8.40 -13.10 22.42
CA ASN A 50 -6.97 -12.95 22.10
C ASN A 50 -6.73 -12.06 20.87
N LYS A 51 -7.65 -12.05 19.91
CA LYS A 51 -7.58 -11.16 18.73
C LYS A 51 -7.97 -9.74 19.06
N VAL A 52 -8.99 -9.52 19.89
CA VAL A 52 -9.35 -8.17 20.39
C VAL A 52 -8.22 -7.58 21.21
N ALA A 53 -7.58 -8.38 22.07
CA ALA A 53 -6.42 -7.96 22.84
C ALA A 53 -5.19 -7.69 21.96
N TRP A 54 -5.01 -8.42 20.85
CA TRP A 54 -3.96 -8.12 19.87
C TRP A 54 -4.26 -6.83 19.09
N MET A 55 -5.49 -6.62 18.64
CA MET A 55 -5.91 -5.38 17.97
C MET A 55 -5.75 -4.16 18.88
N ASP A 56 -6.12 -4.27 20.16
CA ASP A 56 -5.88 -3.24 21.18
C ASP A 56 -4.37 -2.97 21.38
N ALA A 57 -3.55 -4.01 21.38
CA ALA A 57 -2.10 -3.88 21.47
C ALA A 57 -1.51 -3.17 20.23
N SER A 58 -1.92 -3.56 19.02
CA SER A 58 -1.49 -2.97 17.75
C SER A 58 -1.98 -1.54 17.56
N TRP A 59 -3.23 -1.24 17.92
CA TRP A 59 -3.74 0.13 17.90
C TRP A 59 -2.96 1.03 18.88
N GLY A 60 -2.61 0.49 20.04
CA GLY A 60 -1.75 1.17 21.03
C GLY A 60 -0.26 1.13 20.72
N ARG A 61 0.19 0.57 19.58
CA ARG A 61 1.59 0.40 19.17
C ARG A 61 2.48 -0.27 20.25
N ARG A 62 1.94 -1.27 20.96
CA ARG A 62 2.63 -1.99 22.07
C ARG A 62 3.30 -3.27 21.57
N ALA A 63 4.44 -3.12 20.90
CA ALA A 63 5.15 -4.20 20.20
C ALA A 63 5.36 -5.50 21.01
N GLN A 64 5.67 -5.41 22.31
CA GLN A 64 5.92 -6.60 23.13
C GLN A 64 4.64 -7.33 23.55
N ALA A 65 3.53 -6.59 23.71
CA ALA A 65 2.22 -7.17 23.92
C ALA A 65 1.71 -7.81 22.62
N GLU A 66 1.95 -7.18 21.48
CA GLU A 66 1.62 -7.71 20.15
C GLU A 66 2.32 -9.05 19.88
N LEU A 67 3.64 -9.12 20.11
CA LEU A 67 4.42 -10.35 19.94
C LEU A 67 3.95 -11.48 20.86
N SER A 68 3.67 -11.17 22.12
CA SER A 68 3.22 -12.17 23.11
C SER A 68 1.85 -12.77 22.72
N ARG A 69 0.94 -11.92 22.22
CA ARG A 69 -0.38 -12.35 21.73
C ARG A 69 -0.27 -13.11 20.40
N TRP A 70 0.67 -12.74 19.55
CA TRP A 70 0.96 -13.45 18.31
C TRP A 70 1.44 -14.88 18.56
N LEU A 71 2.39 -15.09 19.48
CA LEU A 71 2.87 -16.42 19.86
C LEU A 71 1.75 -17.32 20.43
N GLN A 72 0.82 -16.72 21.20
CA GLN A 72 -0.37 -17.41 21.71
C GLN A 72 -1.33 -17.83 20.58
N LEU A 73 -1.55 -16.94 19.60
CA LEU A 73 -2.38 -17.22 18.43
C LEU A 73 -1.75 -18.26 17.50
N GLU A 74 -0.44 -18.26 17.31
CA GLU A 74 0.29 -19.26 16.52
C GLU A 74 0.21 -20.65 17.16
N ALA A 75 0.37 -20.73 18.48
CA ALA A 75 0.21 -21.98 19.24
C ALA A 75 -1.23 -22.52 19.16
N ALA A 76 -2.23 -21.64 19.09
CA ALA A 76 -3.65 -22.00 19.00
C ALA A 76 -4.14 -22.29 17.58
N ALA A 77 -3.65 -21.56 16.58
CA ALA A 77 -4.06 -21.65 15.18
C ALA A 77 -3.34 -22.78 14.48
N ALA A 78 -3.82 -24.00 14.71
CA ALA A 78 -3.34 -25.23 14.09
C ALA A 78 -3.68 -25.33 12.59
N LEU A 79 -3.39 -24.32 11.77
CA LEU A 79 -3.67 -24.28 10.33
C LEU A 79 -3.06 -25.46 9.57
N HIS A 80 -1.90 -25.97 10.01
CA HIS A 80 -1.30 -27.19 9.47
C HIS A 80 -2.06 -28.47 9.85
N ARG A 81 -2.81 -28.48 10.96
CA ARG A 81 -3.63 -29.61 11.43
C ARG A 81 -5.03 -29.65 10.80
N LEU A 82 -5.46 -28.56 10.16
CA LEU A 82 -6.74 -28.51 9.43
C LEU A 82 -6.65 -29.16 8.04
N ARG A 83 -5.44 -29.26 7.45
CA ARG A 83 -5.24 -29.83 6.12
C ARG A 83 -5.66 -31.32 6.02
N PRO A 84 -5.31 -32.21 6.95
CA PRO A 84 -5.77 -33.60 6.92
C PRO A 84 -7.29 -33.74 7.09
N LEU A 85 -7.90 -32.92 7.95
CA LEU A 85 -9.35 -32.88 8.20
C LEU A 85 -10.13 -32.40 6.97
N ALA A 86 -9.62 -31.37 6.28
CA ALA A 86 -10.20 -30.87 5.03
C ALA A 86 -10.13 -31.91 3.90
N LEU A 87 -9.02 -32.65 3.80
CA LEU A 87 -8.83 -33.71 2.79
C LEU A 87 -9.69 -34.96 3.06
N GLN A 88 -9.95 -35.31 4.33
CA GLN A 88 -10.88 -36.40 4.69
C GLN A 88 -12.34 -36.07 4.35
N ARG A 89 -12.73 -34.79 4.45
CA ARG A 89 -14.12 -34.34 4.19
C ARG A 89 -14.43 -34.14 2.71
N TRP A 90 -13.40 -33.92 1.89
CA TRP A 90 -13.52 -33.65 0.45
C TRP A 90 -12.70 -34.65 -0.38
N PRO A 91 -13.12 -35.92 -0.45
CA PRO A 91 -12.45 -36.94 -1.26
C PRO A 91 -12.59 -36.56 -2.74
N GLY A 92 -11.53 -35.97 -3.30
CA GLY A 92 -11.49 -35.37 -4.65
C GLY A 92 -10.76 -34.01 -4.71
N ALA A 93 -10.53 -33.34 -3.58
CA ALA A 93 -9.73 -32.11 -3.54
C ALA A 93 -8.23 -32.33 -3.82
N ALA A 94 -7.77 -33.58 -3.71
CA ALA A 94 -6.43 -33.97 -4.17
C ALA A 94 -6.31 -33.99 -5.70
N GLU A 95 -7.42 -34.22 -6.42
CA GLU A 95 -7.44 -34.31 -7.89
C GLU A 95 -7.77 -32.97 -8.57
N THR A 96 -8.23 -31.98 -7.80
CA THR A 96 -8.36 -30.58 -8.26
C THR A 96 -7.15 -29.73 -7.85
N THR A 97 -5.93 -30.26 -8.01
CA THR A 97 -4.71 -29.43 -8.07
C THR A 97 -4.47 -28.88 -9.47
N GLN A 98 -5.51 -28.46 -10.19
CA GLN A 98 -5.31 -27.32 -11.07
C GLN A 98 -5.20 -26.11 -10.14
N ALA A 99 -3.97 -25.88 -9.65
CA ALA A 99 -3.60 -24.65 -9.00
C ALA A 99 -4.19 -23.52 -9.84
N THR A 100 -5.21 -22.83 -9.33
CA THR A 100 -5.59 -21.55 -9.90
C THR A 100 -4.30 -20.77 -9.94
N ALA A 101 -3.83 -20.41 -11.14
CA ALA A 101 -2.65 -19.58 -11.30
C ALA A 101 -2.93 -18.32 -10.48
N GLY A 102 -2.36 -18.29 -9.26
CA GLY A 102 -3.00 -17.59 -8.16
C GLY A 102 -3.05 -16.10 -8.43
N ARG A 103 -4.20 -15.46 -8.15
CA ARG A 103 -4.39 -13.99 -8.20
C ARG A 103 -3.18 -13.24 -7.61
N TYR A 104 -2.57 -13.78 -6.56
CA TYR A 104 -1.43 -13.21 -5.84
C TYR A 104 -0.08 -13.87 -6.15
N ARG A 105 0.01 -14.84 -7.07
CA ARG A 105 1.27 -15.55 -7.39
C ARG A 105 2.39 -14.57 -7.75
N LYS A 106 2.07 -13.53 -8.53
CA LYS A 106 3.03 -12.50 -8.94
C LYS A 106 3.44 -11.60 -7.78
N VAL A 107 2.47 -11.18 -6.96
CA VAL A 107 2.70 -10.37 -5.76
C VAL A 107 3.63 -11.11 -4.78
N LEU A 108 3.39 -12.41 -4.57
CA LEU A 108 4.27 -13.24 -3.74
C LEU A 108 5.66 -13.46 -4.38
N ALA A 109 5.73 -13.52 -5.71
CA ALA A 109 7.00 -13.66 -6.42
C ALA A 109 7.88 -12.40 -6.28
N VAL A 110 7.30 -11.20 -6.35
CA VAL A 110 8.06 -9.96 -6.10
C VAL A 110 8.52 -9.86 -4.65
N VAL A 111 7.69 -10.26 -3.68
CA VAL A 111 8.11 -10.30 -2.25
C VAL A 111 9.33 -11.19 -2.09
N ARG A 112 9.29 -12.42 -2.59
CA ARG A 112 10.43 -13.34 -2.52
C ARG A 112 11.68 -12.81 -3.21
N ALA A 113 11.53 -12.16 -4.36
CA ALA A 113 12.66 -11.60 -5.09
C ALA A 113 13.32 -10.45 -4.31
N VAL A 114 12.52 -9.52 -3.78
CA VAL A 114 12.99 -8.38 -2.99
C VAL A 114 13.66 -8.84 -1.69
N GLU A 115 13.07 -9.80 -0.98
CA GLU A 115 13.64 -10.33 0.27
C GLU A 115 14.95 -11.10 0.02
N ALA A 116 15.05 -11.86 -1.07
CA ALA A 116 16.26 -12.59 -1.43
C ALA A 116 17.44 -11.66 -1.76
N GLU A 117 17.18 -10.44 -2.22
CA GLU A 117 18.21 -9.44 -2.52
C GLU A 117 18.72 -8.69 -1.27
N GLY A 118 18.08 -8.85 -0.11
CA GLY A 118 18.58 -8.29 1.15
C GLY A 118 18.57 -6.77 1.24
N VAL A 119 17.57 -6.11 0.64
CA VAL A 119 17.49 -4.64 0.47
C VAL A 119 17.22 -3.82 1.75
N CYS A 120 17.38 -4.41 2.94
CA CYS A 120 16.95 -3.81 4.20
C CYS A 120 17.53 -2.40 4.42
N GLY A 121 16.64 -1.42 4.64
CA GLY A 121 16.98 -0.02 4.88
C GLY A 121 17.49 0.76 3.67
N SER A 122 17.51 0.17 2.47
CA SER A 122 17.97 0.85 1.24
C SER A 122 16.83 1.02 0.24
N VAL A 123 16.32 2.25 0.13
CA VAL A 123 15.29 2.63 -0.85
C VAL A 123 15.75 2.35 -2.29
N GLY A 124 16.98 2.75 -2.64
CA GLY A 124 17.52 2.54 -3.98
C GLY A 124 17.70 1.06 -4.32
N ALA A 125 18.17 0.23 -3.38
CA ALA A 125 18.28 -1.21 -3.60
C ALA A 125 16.90 -1.87 -3.75
N PHE A 126 15.92 -1.43 -2.97
CA PHE A 126 14.53 -1.88 -3.07
C PHE A 126 13.94 -1.60 -4.45
N HIS A 127 14.02 -0.35 -4.94
CA HIS A 127 13.51 -0.03 -6.28
C HIS A 127 14.23 -0.82 -7.36
N ALA A 128 15.57 -0.94 -7.29
CA ALA A 128 16.32 -1.75 -8.24
C ALA A 128 15.92 -3.24 -8.21
N ALA A 129 15.61 -3.80 -7.04
CA ALA A 129 15.12 -5.17 -6.92
C ALA A 129 13.74 -5.35 -7.56
N VAL A 130 12.79 -4.44 -7.30
CA VAL A 130 11.46 -4.46 -7.91
C VAL A 130 11.54 -4.29 -9.44
N GLU A 131 12.35 -3.35 -9.93
CA GLU A 131 12.54 -3.12 -11.36
C GLU A 131 13.22 -4.31 -12.04
N ARG A 132 14.23 -4.93 -11.42
CA ARG A 132 14.84 -6.18 -11.91
C ARG A 132 13.85 -7.34 -11.96
N PHE A 133 13.01 -7.47 -10.95
CA PHE A 133 11.94 -8.47 -10.96
C PHE A 133 10.96 -8.21 -12.10
N ALA A 134 10.54 -6.95 -12.30
CA ALA A 134 9.66 -6.56 -13.39
C ALA A 134 10.29 -6.86 -14.78
N MET A 135 11.59 -6.60 -14.97
CA MET A 135 12.34 -6.90 -16.20
C MET A 135 12.45 -8.39 -16.51
N ARG A 136 12.70 -9.24 -15.52
CA ARG A 136 12.94 -10.69 -15.72
C ARG A 136 11.67 -11.53 -15.80
N SER A 137 10.53 -10.95 -15.47
CA SER A 137 9.25 -11.65 -15.46
C SER A 137 8.70 -11.79 -16.89
N GLU A 138 9.24 -12.75 -17.66
CA GLU A 138 8.76 -13.08 -19.02
C GLU A 138 7.23 -13.24 -19.03
N GLY A 139 6.54 -12.45 -19.85
CA GLY A 139 5.08 -12.49 -20.02
C GLY A 139 4.25 -11.95 -18.85
N ALA A 140 4.85 -11.27 -17.86
CA ALA A 140 4.15 -10.82 -16.67
C ALA A 140 4.60 -9.44 -16.20
N TRP A 141 4.00 -8.40 -16.79
CA TRP A 141 4.06 -7.02 -16.30
C TRP A 141 3.76 -6.94 -14.79
N LEU A 142 4.74 -6.50 -13.99
CA LEU A 142 4.49 -5.87 -12.71
C LEU A 142 4.31 -4.38 -12.99
N LYS A 143 3.07 -3.90 -12.95
CA LYS A 143 2.75 -2.49 -13.22
C LYS A 143 3.25 -1.64 -12.06
N VAL A 144 4.33 -0.92 -12.30
CA VAL A 144 4.88 0.08 -11.38
C VAL A 144 5.18 1.33 -12.19
N ALA A 145 4.96 2.51 -11.60
CA ALA A 145 5.29 3.80 -12.20
C ALA A 145 6.80 4.07 -12.13
N GLY A 146 7.60 3.26 -12.84
CA GLY A 146 9.06 3.36 -12.92
C GLY A 146 9.57 4.23 -14.08
N GLY A 147 10.89 4.39 -14.18
CA GLY A 147 11.52 5.11 -15.30
C GLY A 147 11.08 6.57 -15.43
N ALA A 148 10.70 7.00 -16.64
CA ALA A 148 10.30 8.38 -16.92
C ALA A 148 9.07 8.85 -16.10
N LYS A 149 8.13 7.94 -15.84
CA LYS A 149 6.95 8.21 -14.99
C LYS A 149 7.36 8.58 -13.57
N ALA A 150 8.33 7.86 -13.01
CA ALA A 150 8.85 8.16 -11.68
C ALA A 150 9.46 9.56 -11.57
N ALA A 151 10.25 9.97 -12.58
CA ALA A 151 10.85 11.30 -12.61
C ALA A 151 9.80 12.42 -12.64
N VAL A 152 8.70 12.22 -13.39
CA VAL A 152 7.56 13.15 -13.40
C VAL A 152 6.88 13.21 -12.04
N LEU A 153 6.64 12.06 -11.40
CA LEU A 153 6.04 12.00 -10.06
C LEU A 153 6.86 12.76 -9.02
N GLU A 154 8.17 12.51 -8.99
CA GLU A 154 9.09 13.15 -8.04
C GLU A 154 9.17 14.67 -8.26
N ALA A 155 9.22 15.11 -9.52
CA ALA A 155 9.21 16.53 -9.86
C ALA A 155 7.90 17.23 -9.47
N LEU A 156 6.75 16.58 -9.70
CA LEU A 156 5.45 17.13 -9.33
C LEU A 156 5.30 17.21 -7.80
N ALA A 157 5.64 16.14 -7.09
CA ALA A 157 5.61 16.09 -5.63
C ALA A 157 6.52 17.16 -5.01
N GLY A 158 7.77 17.29 -5.49
CA GLY A 158 8.73 18.27 -5.00
C GLY A 158 8.38 19.73 -5.34
N SER A 159 7.49 19.98 -6.29
CA SER A 159 7.04 21.31 -6.68
C SER A 159 5.71 21.75 -6.02
N SER A 160 5.26 20.97 -5.03
CA SER A 160 4.04 21.25 -4.26
C SER A 160 4.22 22.48 -3.36
N PRO A 161 3.14 23.22 -3.04
CA PRO A 161 3.22 24.40 -2.19
C PRO A 161 3.86 24.09 -0.83
N SER A 162 4.68 25.01 -0.31
CA SER A 162 5.33 24.86 1.00
C SER A 162 4.43 25.30 2.18
N ALA A 163 3.37 26.07 1.90
CA ALA A 163 2.42 26.57 2.88
C ALA A 163 1.10 25.78 2.79
N GLY A 164 0.89 24.84 3.70
CA GLY A 164 -0.08 23.74 3.49
C GLY A 164 0.46 22.77 2.43
N GLY A 165 0.04 21.50 2.45
CA GLY A 165 0.55 20.54 1.47
C GLY A 165 1.72 19.66 1.92
N ARG A 166 1.80 19.31 3.21
CA ARG A 166 2.91 18.50 3.78
C ARG A 166 2.85 17.02 3.43
N VAL A 167 1.70 16.56 2.93
CA VAL A 167 1.43 15.15 2.66
C VAL A 167 1.27 14.93 1.15
N ALA A 168 1.88 13.88 0.62
CA ALA A 168 1.54 13.31 -0.67
C ALA A 168 0.47 12.23 -0.49
N LEU A 169 -0.64 12.35 -1.22
CA LEU A 169 -1.73 11.38 -1.20
C LEU A 169 -1.65 10.49 -2.44
N GLU A 170 -1.59 9.18 -2.26
CA GLU A 170 -1.61 8.20 -3.34
C GLU A 170 -2.91 7.37 -3.29
N LEU A 171 -3.56 7.22 -4.44
CA LEU A 171 -4.78 6.45 -4.63
C LEU A 171 -4.45 5.20 -5.46
N GLY A 172 -4.17 4.10 -4.77
CA GLY A 172 -3.71 2.83 -5.35
C GLY A 172 -2.26 2.52 -4.97
N SER A 173 -2.04 1.86 -3.82
CA SER A 173 -0.69 1.52 -3.36
C SER A 173 -0.06 0.35 -4.11
N PHE A 174 -0.87 -0.64 -4.49
CA PHE A 174 -0.42 -1.95 -4.96
C PHE A 174 0.66 -2.57 -4.04
N VAL A 175 1.91 -2.64 -4.48
CA VAL A 175 3.02 -3.17 -3.67
C VAL A 175 3.82 -2.08 -2.95
N GLY A 176 3.39 -0.81 -2.99
CA GLY A 176 4.05 0.30 -2.29
C GLY A 176 5.29 0.87 -3.00
N TYR A 177 5.51 0.53 -4.28
CA TYR A 177 6.68 0.99 -5.05
C TYR A 177 6.75 2.52 -5.15
N SER A 178 5.66 3.15 -5.59
CA SER A 178 5.53 4.60 -5.77
C SER A 178 5.41 5.32 -4.44
N ALA A 179 4.71 4.76 -3.45
CA ALA A 179 4.67 5.29 -2.08
C ALA A 179 6.08 5.50 -1.49
N VAL A 180 6.96 4.49 -1.63
CA VAL A 180 8.35 4.57 -1.17
C VAL A 180 9.15 5.61 -1.97
N ARG A 181 8.93 5.73 -3.30
CA ARG A 181 9.57 6.78 -4.12
C ARG A 181 9.15 8.18 -3.65
N LEU A 182 7.85 8.40 -3.49
CA LEU A 182 7.29 9.68 -3.06
C LEU A 182 7.82 10.07 -1.68
N ALA A 183 7.93 9.13 -0.74
CA ALA A 183 8.46 9.41 0.59
C ALA A 183 9.95 9.75 0.56
N SER A 184 10.71 9.14 -0.34
CA SER A 184 12.13 9.46 -0.54
C SER A 184 12.34 10.82 -1.22
N ALA A 185 11.40 11.26 -2.06
CA ALA A 185 11.47 12.53 -2.79
C ALA A 185 10.84 13.69 -2.03
N ALA A 186 9.89 13.41 -1.13
CA ALA A 186 9.31 14.41 -0.25
C ALA A 186 10.41 15.03 0.63
N ALA A 187 10.44 16.36 0.71
CA ALA A 187 11.25 17.04 1.72
C ALA A 187 10.85 16.48 3.09
N GLN A 188 11.84 16.01 3.87
CA GLN A 188 11.53 15.44 5.18
C GLN A 188 10.69 16.44 5.96
N PRO A 189 9.49 16.05 6.44
CA PRO A 189 8.67 16.97 7.19
C PRO A 189 9.49 17.42 8.39
N ALA A 190 9.53 18.73 8.62
CA ALA A 190 10.05 19.25 9.87
C ALA A 190 9.34 18.49 11.00
N ALA A 191 10.11 17.98 11.96
CA ALA A 191 9.56 17.25 13.10
C ALA A 191 8.36 18.03 13.65
N GLU A 192 7.25 17.34 13.90
CA GLU A 192 6.10 17.98 14.55
C GLU A 192 6.56 18.56 15.91
N PRO A 193 5.89 19.61 16.44
CA PRO A 193 6.31 20.27 17.68
C PRO A 193 6.55 19.33 18.87
N ASP A 194 5.90 18.16 18.87
CA ASP A 194 6.02 17.11 19.89
C ASP A 194 7.12 16.07 19.60
N GLY A 195 7.96 16.28 18.59
CA GLY A 195 9.08 15.40 18.22
C GLY A 195 8.67 14.13 17.46
N ALA A 196 7.40 14.01 17.05
CA ALA A 196 6.94 12.93 16.20
C ALA A 196 7.40 13.16 14.74
N GLU A 197 7.93 12.12 14.10
CA GLU A 197 8.14 12.11 12.64
C GLU A 197 6.77 12.20 11.96
N ALA A 198 6.59 13.20 11.10
CA ALA A 198 5.32 13.38 10.41
C ALA A 198 5.24 12.42 9.21
N VAL A 199 4.05 11.88 8.98
CA VAL A 199 3.74 11.15 7.75
C VAL A 199 3.88 12.10 6.56
N SER A 200 4.74 11.76 5.61
CA SER A 200 4.94 12.53 4.37
C SER A 200 4.13 11.95 3.21
N VAL A 201 3.76 10.67 3.28
CA VAL A 201 2.95 9.99 2.25
C VAL A 201 1.83 9.19 2.89
N MET A 202 0.61 9.41 2.42
CA MET A 202 -0.55 8.57 2.72
C MET A 202 -0.98 7.86 1.45
N THR A 203 -1.04 6.54 1.45
CA THR A 203 -1.43 5.74 0.29
C THR A 203 -2.64 4.87 0.60
N VAL A 204 -3.61 4.79 -0.30
CA VAL A 204 -4.86 4.05 -0.13
C VAL A 204 -4.85 2.81 -0.99
N GLU A 205 -5.20 1.66 -0.43
CA GLU A 205 -5.31 0.39 -1.16
C GLU A 205 -6.50 -0.44 -0.68
N SER A 206 -7.26 -0.96 -1.65
CA SER A 206 -8.49 -1.72 -1.42
C SER A 206 -8.26 -3.22 -1.23
N ASP A 207 -7.22 -3.78 -1.84
CA ASP A 207 -6.88 -5.19 -1.72
C ASP A 207 -6.03 -5.43 -0.46
N PRO A 208 -6.51 -6.19 0.53
CA PRO A 208 -5.81 -6.38 1.80
C PRO A 208 -4.47 -7.11 1.66
N VAL A 209 -4.28 -7.92 0.61
CA VAL A 209 -2.97 -8.57 0.35
C VAL A 209 -1.97 -7.55 -0.17
N HIS A 210 -2.41 -6.64 -1.05
CA HIS A 210 -1.59 -5.53 -1.51
C HIS A 210 -1.21 -4.59 -0.35
N VAL A 211 -2.16 -4.25 0.54
CA VAL A 211 -1.89 -3.49 1.77
C VAL A 211 -0.78 -4.14 2.60
N ALA A 212 -0.87 -5.45 2.84
CA ALA A 212 0.12 -6.17 3.64
C ALA A 212 1.52 -6.13 2.98
N VAL A 213 1.59 -6.29 1.66
CA VAL A 213 2.84 -6.27 0.90
C VAL A 213 3.45 -4.87 0.85
N ALA A 214 2.63 -3.84 0.62
CA ALA A 214 3.07 -2.45 0.64
C ALA A 214 3.65 -2.08 2.02
N ARG A 215 2.95 -2.41 3.11
CA ARG A 215 3.45 -2.19 4.48
C ARG A 215 4.75 -2.93 4.74
N ARG A 216 4.84 -4.19 4.31
CA ARG A 216 6.08 -4.98 4.42
C ARG A 216 7.26 -4.31 3.72
N PHE A 217 7.08 -3.84 2.49
CA PHE A 217 8.15 -3.19 1.74
C PHE A 217 8.53 -1.83 2.33
N VAL A 218 7.55 -1.04 2.77
CA VAL A 218 7.76 0.21 3.53
C VAL A 218 8.59 -0.05 4.79
N ASP A 219 8.24 -1.06 5.58
CA ASP A 219 8.97 -1.47 6.79
C ASP A 219 10.39 -1.94 6.45
N LEU A 220 10.52 -2.75 5.39
CA LEU A 220 11.80 -3.31 4.93
C LEU A 220 12.80 -2.20 4.59
N VAL A 221 12.35 -1.09 4.00
CA VAL A 221 13.19 0.07 3.68
C VAL A 221 13.24 1.12 4.80
N ARG A 222 12.66 0.82 5.98
CA ARG A 222 12.63 1.69 7.17
C ARG A 222 11.91 3.03 6.95
N MET A 223 10.80 3.01 6.21
CA MET A 223 9.97 4.19 5.94
C MET A 223 8.59 4.15 6.63
N ALA A 224 8.41 3.28 7.63
CA ALA A 224 7.13 3.10 8.34
C ALA A 224 6.61 4.36 9.05
N SER A 225 7.48 5.30 9.39
CA SER A 225 7.11 6.60 9.95
C SER A 225 6.73 7.64 8.89
N ALA A 226 7.26 7.50 7.67
CA ALA A 226 7.03 8.42 6.57
C ALA A 226 5.84 8.02 5.69
N VAL A 227 5.56 6.72 5.55
CA VAL A 227 4.51 6.19 4.68
C VAL A 227 3.42 5.50 5.50
N GLU A 228 2.20 6.00 5.40
CA GLU A 228 1.01 5.40 5.99
C GLU A 228 0.17 4.72 4.90
N VAL A 229 0.02 3.39 4.99
CA VAL A 229 -0.78 2.59 4.05
C VAL A 229 -2.17 2.34 4.64
N GLN A 230 -3.19 2.89 4.02
CA GLN A 230 -4.56 2.90 4.50
C GLN A 230 -5.43 1.89 3.74
N PRO A 231 -5.94 0.85 4.43
CA PRO A 231 -6.80 -0.13 3.80
C PRO A 231 -8.19 0.47 3.55
N GLY A 232 -8.72 0.30 2.34
CA GLY A 232 -10.09 0.66 2.03
C GLY A 232 -10.28 1.14 0.60
N MET A 233 -11.53 1.44 0.27
CA MET A 233 -11.86 2.08 -1.00
C MET A 233 -11.63 3.58 -0.87
N VAL A 234 -11.11 4.21 -1.92
CA VAL A 234 -10.83 5.66 -1.94
C VAL A 234 -12.03 6.49 -1.49
N ARG A 235 -13.23 6.18 -1.97
CA ARG A 235 -14.46 6.91 -1.58
C ARG A 235 -14.76 6.91 -0.08
N ASP A 236 -14.31 5.87 0.62
CA ASP A 236 -14.57 5.65 2.05
C ASP A 236 -13.41 6.22 2.90
N VAL A 237 -12.19 6.22 2.36
CA VAL A 237 -10.98 6.70 3.05
C VAL A 237 -10.78 8.22 2.93
N LEU A 238 -11.07 8.83 1.78
CA LEU A 238 -10.84 10.28 1.58
C LEU A 238 -11.50 11.19 2.63
N PRO A 239 -12.74 10.94 3.11
CA PRO A 239 -13.30 11.71 4.22
C PRO A 239 -12.45 11.64 5.49
N LEU A 240 -11.90 10.46 5.81
CA LEU A 240 -11.04 10.24 6.98
C LEU A 240 -9.70 10.97 6.85
N VAL A 241 -9.16 11.10 5.62
CA VAL A 241 -7.97 11.92 5.36
C VAL A 241 -8.22 13.37 5.78
N GLY A 242 -9.39 13.91 5.41
CA GLY A 242 -9.76 15.28 5.75
C GLY A 242 -9.99 15.51 7.24
N GLU A 243 -10.46 14.50 7.97
CA GLU A 243 -10.61 14.54 9.43
C GLU A 243 -9.26 14.42 10.14
N GLY A 244 -8.37 13.54 9.67
CA GLY A 244 -7.08 13.25 10.31
C GLY A 244 -6.00 14.30 10.05
N PHE A 245 -5.81 14.70 8.79
CA PHE A 245 -4.78 15.68 8.41
C PHE A 245 -5.32 17.11 8.27
N GLY A 246 -6.63 17.27 8.27
CA GLY A 246 -7.30 18.54 8.02
C GLY A 246 -7.56 18.79 6.53
N ARG A 247 -8.35 19.83 6.26
CA ARG A 247 -8.55 20.37 4.91
C ARG A 247 -7.26 21.02 4.43
N PHE A 248 -7.06 21.03 3.11
CA PHE A 248 -5.89 21.63 2.45
C PHE A 248 -4.54 21.00 2.85
N ALA A 249 -4.55 19.73 3.27
CA ALA A 249 -3.38 19.03 3.76
C ALA A 249 -2.52 18.35 2.68
N PRO A 250 -3.06 17.63 1.67
CA PRO A 250 -2.23 17.00 0.65
C PRO A 250 -1.80 17.99 -0.43
N GLY A 251 -0.49 18.23 -0.55
CA GLY A 251 0.09 19.16 -1.54
C GLY A 251 0.27 18.51 -2.92
N PHE A 252 0.23 17.18 -2.93
CA PHE A 252 0.29 16.35 -4.11
C PHE A 252 -0.73 15.21 -3.99
N ALA A 253 -1.44 14.91 -5.07
CA ALA A 253 -2.30 13.73 -5.17
C ALA A 253 -1.94 12.92 -6.43
N PHE A 254 -1.69 11.63 -6.26
CA PHE A 254 -1.38 10.69 -7.33
C PHE A 254 -2.47 9.62 -7.44
N MET A 255 -2.98 9.40 -8.65
CA MET A 255 -4.00 8.39 -8.93
C MET A 255 -3.43 7.30 -9.85
N ASP A 256 -3.27 6.10 -9.30
CA ASP A 256 -2.76 4.92 -10.03
C ASP A 256 -3.63 3.66 -9.81
N GLN A 257 -4.82 3.86 -9.27
CA GLN A 257 -5.84 2.83 -9.19
C GLN A 257 -6.56 2.63 -10.53
N LYS A 258 -7.81 2.19 -10.48
CA LYS A 258 -8.62 1.96 -11.69
C LYS A 258 -8.95 3.27 -12.40
N GLY A 259 -8.39 3.50 -13.59
CA GLY A 259 -8.63 4.70 -14.40
C GLY A 259 -10.10 5.07 -14.67
N THR A 260 -11.02 4.10 -14.60
CA THR A 260 -12.46 4.37 -14.71
C THR A 260 -13.03 5.22 -13.57
N THR A 261 -12.32 5.37 -12.44
CA THR A 261 -12.79 6.14 -11.28
C THR A 261 -12.11 7.49 -11.11
N PHE A 262 -11.02 7.77 -11.81
CA PHE A 262 -10.21 8.99 -11.60
C PHE A 262 -11.01 10.30 -11.59
N HIS A 263 -11.98 10.45 -12.50
CA HIS A 263 -12.85 11.63 -12.54
C HIS A 263 -13.80 11.74 -11.34
N ILE A 264 -14.20 10.62 -10.74
CA ILE A 264 -15.01 10.55 -9.52
C ILE A 264 -14.12 10.90 -8.31
N ASP A 265 -12.94 10.28 -8.24
CA ASP A 265 -11.99 10.48 -7.15
C ASP A 265 -11.49 11.94 -7.10
N HIS A 266 -11.16 12.52 -8.27
CA HIS A 266 -10.82 13.93 -8.40
C HIS A 266 -11.94 14.84 -7.88
N ARG A 267 -13.19 14.60 -8.30
CA ARG A 267 -14.35 15.38 -7.82
C ARG A 267 -14.53 15.24 -6.30
N LEU A 268 -14.16 14.10 -5.72
CA LEU A 268 -14.22 13.89 -4.28
C LEU A 268 -13.11 14.68 -3.56
N LEU A 269 -11.88 14.70 -4.08
CA LEU A 269 -10.80 15.56 -3.59
C LEU A 269 -11.23 17.04 -3.56
N ASP A 270 -11.84 17.52 -4.66
CA ASP A 270 -12.39 18.88 -4.78
C ASP A 270 -13.47 19.16 -3.72
N ARG A 271 -14.47 18.28 -3.61
CA ARG A 271 -15.62 18.46 -2.71
C ARG A 271 -15.23 18.48 -1.23
N LEU A 272 -14.23 17.68 -0.87
CA LEU A 272 -13.72 17.60 0.49
C LEU A 272 -12.72 18.70 0.82
N LEU A 273 -12.34 19.55 -0.15
CA LEU A 273 -11.33 20.59 -0.01
C LEU A 273 -10.02 20.02 0.55
N LEU A 274 -9.63 18.82 0.08
CA LEU A 274 -8.46 18.14 0.61
C LEU A 274 -7.18 18.84 0.17
N CYS A 275 -7.03 19.18 -1.10
CA CYS A 275 -5.79 19.76 -1.61
C CYS A 275 -5.83 21.31 -1.61
N PRO A 276 -4.76 22.01 -1.16
CA PRO A 276 -4.67 23.46 -1.21
C PRO A 276 -4.58 23.99 -2.65
N PRO A 277 -4.90 25.27 -2.87
CA PRO A 277 -4.54 25.94 -4.13
C PRO A 277 -3.05 25.80 -4.44
N GLY A 278 -2.72 25.54 -5.71
CA GLY A 278 -1.36 25.30 -6.18
C GLY A 278 -0.86 23.86 -6.02
N ALA A 279 -1.60 22.99 -5.31
CA ALA A 279 -1.29 21.57 -5.20
C ALA A 279 -1.26 20.88 -6.57
N CYS A 280 -0.44 19.85 -6.70
CA CYS A 280 -0.30 19.09 -7.95
C CYS A 280 -1.18 17.84 -7.89
N VAL A 281 -1.87 17.52 -9.00
CA VAL A 281 -2.60 16.25 -9.17
C VAL A 281 -2.06 15.54 -10.40
N ALA A 282 -1.71 14.27 -10.23
CA ALA A 282 -1.24 13.39 -11.30
C ALA A 282 -2.11 12.13 -11.37
N ALA A 283 -2.33 11.64 -12.59
CA ALA A 283 -2.96 10.35 -12.83
C ALA A 283 -2.15 9.57 -13.87
N ASP A 284 -1.77 8.34 -13.55
CA ASP A 284 -1.02 7.47 -14.46
C ASP A 284 -1.96 6.70 -15.40
N ASN A 285 -1.41 6.11 -16.46
CA ASN A 285 -2.11 5.13 -17.27
C ASN A 285 -3.38 5.67 -17.95
N VAL A 286 -3.40 6.99 -18.25
CA VAL A 286 -4.58 7.65 -18.84
C VAL A 286 -4.79 7.33 -20.31
N LEU A 287 -3.75 6.83 -21.01
CA LEU A 287 -3.86 6.26 -22.35
C LEU A 287 -4.03 4.73 -22.30
N ARG A 288 -3.20 4.00 -21.53
CA ARG A 288 -3.20 2.53 -21.44
C ARG A 288 -3.14 2.08 -19.97
N PRO A 289 -4.17 1.38 -19.45
CA PRO A 289 -5.35 0.86 -20.14
C PRO A 289 -6.40 1.93 -20.46
N GLY A 290 -6.20 3.16 -19.99
CA GLY A 290 -7.00 4.31 -20.39
C GLY A 290 -7.90 4.85 -19.29
N ALA A 291 -8.01 6.17 -19.24
CA ALA A 291 -8.95 6.91 -18.39
C ALA A 291 -9.68 7.97 -19.21
N PRO A 292 -10.47 7.60 -20.23
CA PRO A 292 -11.00 8.55 -21.23
C PRO A 292 -11.87 9.64 -20.61
N ALA A 293 -12.69 9.32 -19.61
CA ALA A 293 -13.51 10.32 -18.91
C ALA A 293 -12.64 11.33 -18.15
N TYR A 294 -11.52 10.88 -17.58
CA TYR A 294 -10.59 11.76 -16.88
C TYR A 294 -9.77 12.59 -17.87
N ALA A 295 -9.20 11.98 -18.90
CA ALA A 295 -8.47 12.67 -19.96
C ALA A 295 -9.34 13.74 -20.64
N TRP A 296 -10.62 13.45 -20.88
CA TRP A 296 -11.60 14.40 -21.38
C TRP A 296 -11.83 15.58 -20.43
N ALA A 297 -12.03 15.30 -19.14
CA ALA A 297 -12.21 16.34 -18.12
C ALA A 297 -10.97 17.23 -17.98
N VAL A 298 -9.76 16.64 -18.07
CA VAL A 298 -8.48 17.34 -18.03
C VAL A 298 -8.28 18.20 -19.29
N ALA A 299 -8.66 17.71 -20.48
CA ALA A 299 -8.54 18.43 -21.74
C ALA A 299 -9.55 19.58 -21.89
N ARG A 300 -10.60 19.63 -21.06
CA ARG A 300 -11.65 20.64 -21.11
C ARG A 300 -11.74 21.39 -19.78
N PRO A 301 -11.12 22.58 -19.68
CA PRO A 301 -11.02 23.33 -18.42
C PRO A 301 -12.36 23.61 -17.71
N TRP A 302 -13.49 23.67 -18.44
CA TRP A 302 -14.82 23.87 -17.85
C TRP A 302 -15.39 22.63 -17.16
N GLU A 303 -14.93 21.41 -17.47
CA GLU A 303 -15.39 20.18 -16.80
C GLU A 303 -14.64 19.91 -15.49
N ALA A 304 -13.45 20.48 -15.35
CA ALA A 304 -12.63 20.46 -14.14
C ALA A 304 -12.06 21.86 -13.86
N PRO A 305 -12.89 22.83 -13.43
CA PRO A 305 -12.48 24.23 -13.26
C PRO A 305 -11.48 24.45 -12.11
N SER A 306 -11.24 23.42 -11.29
CA SER A 306 -10.15 23.40 -10.31
C SER A 306 -8.79 23.17 -10.97
N LEU A 307 -8.69 22.74 -12.23
CA LEU A 307 -7.42 22.46 -12.88
C LEU A 307 -6.82 23.68 -13.58
N LEU A 308 -5.57 23.99 -13.25
CA LEU A 308 -4.70 24.96 -13.91
C LEU A 308 -3.68 24.23 -14.77
N ARG A 309 -3.54 24.71 -16.02
CA ARG A 309 -2.57 24.22 -17.00
C ARG A 309 -2.53 22.67 -17.07
N PRO A 310 -3.69 22.01 -17.28
CA PRO A 310 -3.70 20.57 -17.44
C PRO A 310 -2.80 20.16 -18.60
N ALA A 311 -1.94 19.18 -18.37
CA ALA A 311 -1.04 18.61 -19.35
C ALA A 311 -1.26 17.10 -19.42
N LEU A 312 -1.34 16.60 -20.65
CA LEU A 312 -1.17 15.17 -20.95
C LEU A 312 0.29 15.00 -21.36
N VAL A 313 1.06 14.32 -20.53
CA VAL A 313 2.48 14.09 -20.75
C VAL A 313 2.63 12.70 -21.36
N SER A 314 3.06 12.63 -22.62
CA SER A 314 3.42 11.36 -23.26
C SER A 314 4.77 10.89 -22.71
N LEU A 315 4.79 9.64 -22.24
CA LEU A 315 5.93 8.99 -21.60
C LEU A 315 6.07 7.58 -22.19
N PRO A 316 7.30 7.02 -22.25
CA PRO A 316 7.44 5.61 -22.57
C PRO A 316 6.77 4.76 -21.49
N GLU A 317 6.08 3.71 -21.90
CA GLU A 317 5.55 2.73 -20.98
C GLU A 317 6.69 1.96 -20.31
N PHE A 318 6.57 1.74 -19.00
CA PHE A 318 7.66 1.18 -18.22
C PHE A 318 8.06 -0.20 -18.78
N LEU A 319 9.36 -0.36 -19.08
CA LEU A 319 9.98 -1.54 -19.74
C LEU A 319 9.61 -1.77 -21.20
N GLU A 320 8.77 -0.94 -21.82
CA GLU A 320 8.40 -1.04 -23.25
C GLU A 320 8.96 0.12 -24.09
N GLU A 321 9.89 0.91 -23.55
CA GLU A 321 10.55 2.02 -24.25
C GLU A 321 11.23 1.58 -25.56
N ALA A 322 11.95 0.44 -25.53
CA ALA A 322 12.59 -0.12 -26.72
C ALA A 322 11.58 -0.56 -27.80
N ALA A 323 10.34 -0.86 -27.40
CA ALA A 323 9.26 -1.19 -28.32
C ALA A 323 8.51 0.06 -28.83
N GLY A 324 8.89 1.26 -28.38
CA GLY A 324 8.26 2.52 -28.75
C GLY A 324 6.81 2.65 -28.25
N VAL A 325 6.44 1.89 -27.22
CA VAL A 325 5.09 1.95 -26.63
C VAL A 325 5.01 3.18 -25.74
N GLU A 326 4.08 4.07 -26.06
CA GLU A 326 3.76 5.22 -25.21
C GLU A 326 2.60 4.91 -24.26
N ASP A 327 2.62 5.61 -23.13
CA ASP A 327 1.48 5.81 -22.26
C ASP A 327 1.52 7.25 -21.72
N TRP A 328 0.39 7.73 -21.20
CA TRP A 328 0.25 9.12 -20.80
C TRP A 328 0.00 9.25 -19.31
N MET A 329 0.60 10.27 -18.73
CA MET A 329 0.23 10.80 -17.42
C MET A 329 -0.54 12.10 -17.59
N ALA A 330 -1.66 12.24 -16.90
CA ALA A 330 -2.36 13.52 -16.78
C ALA A 330 -1.83 14.25 -15.54
N ALA A 331 -1.27 15.45 -15.71
CA ALA A 331 -0.74 16.26 -14.64
C ALA A 331 -1.36 17.67 -14.66
N SER A 332 -1.69 18.22 -13.50
CA SER A 332 -2.22 19.57 -13.39
C SER A 332 -1.96 20.18 -12.01
N ARG A 333 -2.01 21.51 -11.91
CA ARG A 333 -2.03 22.23 -10.63
C ARG A 333 -3.45 22.63 -10.27
N LEU A 334 -3.79 22.71 -9.00
CA LEU A 334 -5.10 23.15 -8.57
C LEU A 334 -5.19 24.68 -8.50
N SER A 335 -6.29 25.24 -8.97
CA SER A 335 -6.62 26.66 -8.91
C SER A 335 -7.12 27.04 -7.52
N CYS A 336 -6.96 28.32 -7.16
CA CYS A 336 -7.68 28.89 -6.04
C CYS A 336 -9.18 28.88 -6.41
N ARG A 337 -9.96 27.91 -5.93
CA ARG A 337 -11.40 28.14 -5.85
C ARG A 337 -11.65 29.02 -4.64
N VAL A 338 -11.85 30.30 -4.92
CA VAL A 338 -12.59 31.19 -4.02
C VAL A 338 -14.02 30.66 -4.02
N GLY A 339 -14.34 29.86 -3.01
CA GLY A 339 -15.72 29.57 -2.60
C GLY A 339 -16.08 30.52 -1.49
#